data_AF-E8NF06-F1
#
_entry.id   AF-E8NF06-F1
#
_cell.length_a   1.000
_cell.length_b   1.000
_cell.length_c   1.000
_cell.angle_alpha   90.00
_cell.angle_beta   90.00
_cell.angle_gamma   90.00
#
_symmetry.space_group_name_H-M   'P 1'
#
loop_
_entity.id
_entity.type
_entity.pdbx_description
1 polymer ?
#
loop_
_entity_poly.entity_id
_entity_poly.type
_entity_poly.pdbx_seq_one_letter_code
_entity_poly.pdbx_strand_id
1 'polypeptide(L)'
;MVRCPPYAAASPAPTEEIPVTVEFDTSSPKFADYAEPGRLVTGEWLEQRLGQPGLVVVESDEDVLLYETGHIPGAVKVDWHTELNDPVVRDYVDGEGFAKLLSSKGISRDDTVVIYGDKNNWWAAYALWVFSLFGHEDVRLLDGGRDKWIAEGRPFTTDKPVIEPTAYPAVERDDSVLRAYKDDVLAHLGNPLIDVRSPEEYSGERTSAPAYPEEGALRAGHIPSAQSVPWAKAVAEDGGFKSREELDAIYRDGAGLKDGDKIVAYCRIGERSSHTWFVLKHLLGFDDVRNYDGSWTEWGSAVRVPIVSGSEPGEVPSR
;
A
#
# COMPACT_ATOMS: atom_id res chain seq x y z
N MET A 1 -35.18 44.53 -49.12
CA MET A 1 -34.24 43.42 -48.83
C MET A 1 -33.63 43.69 -47.47
N VAL A 2 -34.12 43.01 -46.43
CA VAL A 2 -33.47 42.98 -45.12
C VAL A 2 -33.16 41.50 -44.87
N ARG A 3 -31.87 41.14 -44.89
CA ARG A 3 -31.42 39.77 -44.62
C ARG A 3 -31.30 39.59 -43.11
N CYS A 4 -32.06 38.67 -42.53
CA CYS A 4 -31.80 38.16 -41.19
C CYS A 4 -30.51 37.32 -41.17
N PRO A 5 -29.67 37.41 -40.12
CA PRO A 5 -28.52 36.54 -39.95
C PRO A 5 -28.95 35.14 -39.48
N PRO A 6 -28.17 34.08 -39.79
CA PRO A 6 -28.48 32.73 -39.34
C PRO A 6 -28.23 32.57 -37.83
N TYR A 7 -29.13 31.86 -37.17
CA TYR A 7 -29.02 31.44 -35.78
C TYR A 7 -27.87 30.43 -35.66
N ALA A 8 -26.83 30.77 -34.89
CA ALA A 8 -25.78 29.82 -34.53
C ALA A 8 -26.35 28.87 -33.45
N ALA A 9 -26.31 27.57 -33.72
CA ALA A 9 -26.62 26.56 -32.71
C ALA A 9 -25.56 26.63 -31.60
N ALA A 10 -25.98 26.88 -30.37
CA ALA A 10 -25.11 26.77 -29.21
C ALA A 10 -24.70 25.30 -29.02
N SER A 11 -23.39 25.04 -28.94
CA SER A 11 -22.89 23.75 -28.48
C SER A 11 -23.47 23.45 -27.09
N PRO A 12 -23.90 22.21 -26.81
CA PRO A 12 -24.31 21.83 -25.46
C PRO A 12 -23.11 22.04 -24.52
N ALA A 13 -23.37 22.65 -23.36
CA ALA A 13 -22.40 22.71 -22.28
C ALA A 13 -22.01 21.27 -21.88
N PRO A 14 -20.74 21.03 -21.50
CA PRO A 14 -20.35 19.74 -20.96
C PRO A 14 -21.22 19.44 -19.74
N THR A 15 -21.89 18.29 -19.77
CA THR A 15 -22.57 17.74 -18.60
C THR A 15 -21.50 17.47 -17.55
N GLU A 16 -21.54 18.19 -16.43
CA GLU A 16 -20.81 17.77 -15.23
C GLU A 16 -21.34 16.39 -14.84
N GLU A 17 -20.56 15.35 -15.10
CA GLU A 17 -20.84 14.01 -14.58
C GLU A 17 -20.70 14.09 -13.06
N ILE A 18 -21.80 13.81 -12.36
CA ILE A 18 -21.78 13.71 -10.90
C ILE A 18 -20.89 12.50 -10.56
N PRO A 19 -19.86 12.65 -9.71
CA PRO A 19 -18.99 11.54 -9.34
C PRO A 19 -19.84 10.38 -8.82
N VAL A 20 -19.66 9.19 -9.39
CA VAL A 20 -20.36 7.99 -8.94
C VAL A 20 -19.71 7.54 -7.63
N THR A 21 -20.31 7.90 -6.51
CA THR A 21 -19.80 7.50 -5.19
C THR A 21 -20.09 6.02 -4.94
N VAL A 22 -19.04 5.21 -4.75
CA VAL A 22 -19.16 3.81 -4.34
C VAL A 22 -19.25 3.74 -2.82
N GLU A 23 -20.36 3.23 -2.29
CA GLU A 23 -20.60 3.17 -0.84
C GLU A 23 -19.52 2.39 -0.08
N PHE A 24 -19.31 2.70 1.20
CA PHE A 24 -18.41 1.91 2.05
C PHE A 24 -18.97 0.52 2.33
N ASP A 25 -18.07 -0.42 2.60
CA ASP A 25 -18.47 -1.75 3.01
C ASP A 25 -18.83 -1.78 4.50
N THR A 26 -20.09 -2.06 4.79
CA THR A 26 -20.62 -2.22 6.16
C THR A 26 -20.98 -3.67 6.49
N SER A 27 -20.63 -4.63 5.63
CA SER A 27 -20.97 -6.04 5.81
C SER A 27 -20.17 -6.72 6.93
N SER A 28 -18.95 -6.24 7.20
CA SER A 28 -18.12 -6.75 8.27
C SER A 28 -18.20 -5.86 9.51
N PRO A 29 -18.63 -6.37 10.68
CA PRO A 29 -18.69 -5.57 11.90
C PRO A 29 -17.31 -5.07 12.33
N LYS A 30 -16.23 -5.82 12.04
CA LYS A 30 -14.86 -5.40 12.41
C LYS A 30 -14.41 -4.11 11.74
N PHE A 31 -14.97 -3.79 10.55
CA PHE A 31 -14.61 -2.56 9.85
C PHE A 31 -15.09 -1.32 10.59
N ALA A 32 -16.23 -1.41 11.28
CA ALA A 32 -16.78 -0.30 12.05
C ALA A 32 -15.91 0.08 13.26
N ASP A 33 -15.09 -0.84 13.76
CA ASP A 33 -14.18 -0.62 14.89
C ASP A 33 -12.82 -0.04 14.46
N TYR A 34 -12.49 -0.07 13.17
CA TYR A 34 -11.28 0.57 12.65
C TYR A 34 -11.42 2.10 12.63
N ALA A 35 -10.28 2.79 12.67
CA ALA A 35 -10.26 4.26 12.62
C ALA A 35 -10.83 4.81 11.30
N GLU A 36 -10.54 4.16 10.17
CA GLU A 36 -11.11 4.48 8.86
C GLU A 36 -11.84 3.25 8.26
N PRO A 37 -13.14 3.05 8.56
CA PRO A 37 -13.91 1.89 8.08
C PRO A 37 -13.95 1.75 6.56
N GLY A 38 -13.83 2.86 5.81
CA GLY A 38 -13.92 2.88 4.35
C GLY A 38 -12.68 2.35 3.61
N ARG A 39 -11.61 1.96 4.31
CA ARG A 39 -10.34 1.52 3.70
C ARG A 39 -10.25 0.03 3.40
N LEU A 40 -11.25 -0.75 3.80
CA LEU A 40 -11.33 -2.19 3.55
C LEU A 40 -12.67 -2.57 2.94
N VAL A 41 -12.65 -3.64 2.15
CA VAL A 41 -13.86 -4.29 1.63
C VAL A 41 -13.74 -5.80 1.79
N THR A 42 -14.87 -6.47 1.95
CA THR A 42 -15.00 -7.93 1.96
C THR A 42 -15.12 -8.48 0.54
N GLY A 43 -14.83 -9.78 0.37
CA GLY A 43 -15.07 -10.47 -0.90
C GLY A 43 -16.54 -10.44 -1.33
N GLU A 44 -17.48 -10.54 -0.37
CA GLU A 44 -18.91 -10.49 -0.66
C GLU A 44 -19.33 -9.13 -1.22
N TRP A 45 -18.89 -8.04 -0.56
CA TRP A 45 -19.20 -6.69 -1.00
C TRP A 45 -18.65 -6.42 -2.42
N LEU A 46 -17.42 -6.89 -2.70
CA LEU A 46 -16.77 -6.67 -3.98
C LEU A 46 -17.43 -7.49 -5.08
N GLU A 47 -17.72 -8.78 -4.84
CA GLU A 47 -18.36 -9.67 -5.81
C GLU A 47 -19.71 -9.11 -6.30
N GLN A 48 -20.51 -8.53 -5.40
CA GLN A 48 -21.80 -7.92 -5.74
C GLN A 48 -21.69 -6.65 -6.59
N ARG A 49 -20.50 -6.05 -6.70
CA ARG A 49 -20.25 -4.75 -7.34
C ARG A 49 -19.30 -4.84 -8.53
N LEU A 50 -18.85 -6.04 -8.92
CA LEU A 50 -18.00 -6.19 -10.11
C LEU A 50 -18.69 -5.59 -11.33
N GLY A 51 -17.99 -4.69 -12.03
CA GLY A 51 -18.50 -3.96 -13.20
C GLY A 51 -19.36 -2.73 -12.88
N GLN A 52 -19.51 -2.34 -11.62
CA GLN A 52 -20.16 -1.07 -11.25
C GLN A 52 -19.33 0.12 -11.78
N PRO A 53 -19.95 1.11 -12.46
CA PRO A 53 -19.26 2.35 -12.84
C PRO A 53 -18.64 3.05 -11.63
N GLY A 54 -17.42 3.58 -11.79
CA GLY A 54 -16.68 4.24 -10.71
C GLY A 54 -15.94 3.27 -9.76
N LEU A 55 -15.94 1.96 -10.01
CA LEU A 55 -15.17 0.97 -9.25
C LEU A 55 -14.19 0.25 -10.17
N VAL A 56 -12.89 0.34 -9.86
CA VAL A 56 -11.84 -0.43 -10.54
C VAL A 56 -11.17 -1.38 -9.56
N VAL A 57 -11.05 -2.65 -9.97
CA VAL A 57 -10.36 -3.68 -9.20
C VAL A 57 -8.95 -3.84 -9.74
N VAL A 58 -7.95 -3.81 -8.86
CA VAL A 58 -6.54 -3.91 -9.20
C VAL A 58 -5.90 -5.10 -8.51
N GLU A 59 -5.18 -5.92 -9.25
CA GLU A 59 -4.33 -6.98 -8.70
C GLU A 59 -2.86 -6.54 -8.68
N SER A 60 -2.18 -6.71 -7.55
CA SER A 60 -0.75 -6.44 -7.39
C SER A 60 -0.10 -7.47 -6.49
N ASP A 61 0.78 -8.29 -7.07
CA ASP A 61 1.37 -9.49 -6.47
C ASP A 61 2.89 -9.45 -6.41
N GLU A 62 3.48 -10.31 -5.59
CA GLU A 62 4.93 -10.60 -5.65
C GLU A 62 5.29 -11.34 -6.94
N ASP A 63 4.52 -12.38 -7.26
CA ASP A 63 4.66 -13.14 -8.50
C ASP A 63 3.94 -12.43 -9.64
N VAL A 64 4.69 -11.71 -10.45
CA VAL A 64 4.19 -10.91 -11.58
C VAL A 64 3.46 -11.72 -12.66
N LEU A 65 3.57 -13.05 -12.65
CA LEU A 65 2.90 -13.95 -13.58
C LEU A 65 1.57 -14.51 -13.04
N LEU A 66 1.25 -14.25 -11.77
CA LEU A 66 0.13 -14.88 -11.07
C LEU A 66 -1.23 -14.44 -11.64
N TYR A 67 -1.39 -13.16 -11.94
CA TYR A 67 -2.58 -12.60 -12.59
C TYR A 67 -2.98 -13.34 -13.88
N GLU A 68 -2.01 -13.70 -14.73
CA GLU A 68 -2.28 -14.42 -15.99
C GLU A 68 -2.77 -15.86 -15.77
N THR A 69 -2.53 -16.44 -14.60
CA THR A 69 -3.07 -17.77 -14.25
C THR A 69 -4.54 -17.73 -13.84
N GLY A 70 -5.05 -16.54 -13.55
CA GLY A 70 -6.43 -16.25 -13.21
C GLY A 70 -6.50 -15.06 -12.24
N HIS A 71 -7.51 -14.22 -12.38
CA HIS A 71 -7.77 -13.03 -11.56
C HIS A 71 -9.27 -12.83 -11.32
N ILE A 72 -9.63 -11.91 -10.42
CA ILE A 72 -11.02 -11.50 -10.17
C ILE A 72 -11.60 -10.92 -11.47
N PRO A 73 -12.83 -11.29 -11.89
CA PRO A 73 -13.42 -10.78 -13.13
C PRO A 73 -13.43 -9.26 -13.23
N GLY A 74 -12.86 -8.73 -14.31
CA GLY A 74 -12.74 -7.29 -14.55
C GLY A 74 -11.53 -6.62 -13.91
N ALA A 75 -10.74 -7.32 -13.09
CA ALA A 75 -9.56 -6.75 -12.46
C ALA A 75 -8.45 -6.45 -13.48
N VAL A 76 -7.73 -5.36 -13.28
CA VAL A 76 -6.54 -4.99 -14.05
C VAL A 76 -5.28 -5.27 -13.22
N LYS A 77 -4.19 -5.67 -13.88
CA LYS A 77 -2.89 -5.88 -13.22
C LYS A 77 -2.15 -4.56 -13.03
N VAL A 78 -1.55 -4.34 -11.86
CA VAL A 78 -0.50 -3.34 -11.63
C VAL A 78 0.74 -4.06 -11.10
N ASP A 79 1.76 -4.15 -11.94
CA ASP A 79 3.06 -4.73 -11.59
C ASP A 79 3.90 -3.71 -10.81
N TRP A 80 4.18 -4.04 -9.54
CA TRP A 80 4.96 -3.17 -8.67
C TRP A 80 6.34 -2.86 -9.26
N HIS A 81 7.01 -3.82 -9.88
CA HIS A 81 8.40 -3.68 -10.31
C HIS A 81 8.52 -2.91 -11.62
N THR A 82 7.65 -3.20 -12.58
CA THR A 82 7.78 -2.64 -13.94
C THR A 82 6.90 -1.41 -14.19
N GLU A 83 5.85 -1.20 -13.40
CA GLU A 83 4.89 -0.11 -13.63
C GLU A 83 4.91 0.99 -12.55
N LEU A 84 5.26 0.66 -11.30
CA LEU A 84 5.31 1.64 -10.19
C LEU A 84 6.71 2.21 -9.90
N ASN A 85 7.77 1.58 -10.41
CA ASN A 85 9.16 2.01 -10.19
C ASN A 85 9.76 2.65 -11.45
N ASP A 86 10.70 3.58 -11.24
CA ASP A 86 11.56 4.08 -12.31
C ASP A 86 12.48 2.93 -12.80
N PRO A 87 12.66 2.77 -14.13
CA PRO A 87 13.42 1.65 -14.68
C PRO A 87 14.94 1.74 -14.45
N VAL A 88 15.47 2.88 -13.97
CA VAL A 88 16.91 3.14 -13.84
C VAL A 88 17.27 3.55 -12.42
N VAL A 89 16.56 4.52 -11.86
CA VAL A 89 16.77 5.04 -10.51
C VAL A 89 15.96 4.18 -9.55
N ARG A 90 16.52 3.89 -8.37
CA ARG A 90 15.77 3.25 -7.29
C ARG A 90 14.81 4.26 -6.66
N ASP A 91 13.74 4.56 -7.36
CA ASP A 91 12.64 5.42 -6.92
C ASP A 91 11.34 5.02 -7.63
N TYR A 92 10.22 5.59 -7.19
CA TYR A 92 8.93 5.44 -7.87
C TYR A 92 8.86 6.32 -9.10
N VAL A 93 7.92 5.99 -10.01
CA VAL A 93 7.57 6.85 -11.15
C VAL A 93 7.22 8.28 -10.70
N ASP A 94 7.32 9.24 -11.61
CA ASP A 94 6.86 10.61 -11.37
C ASP A 94 5.35 10.77 -11.65
N GLY A 95 4.84 11.99 -11.49
CA GLY A 95 3.43 12.29 -11.70
C GLY A 95 2.94 12.02 -13.13
N GLU A 96 3.78 12.23 -14.14
CA GLU A 96 3.44 11.94 -15.53
C GLU A 96 3.39 10.42 -15.79
N GLY A 97 4.36 9.69 -15.26
CA GLY A 97 4.42 8.23 -15.32
C GLY A 97 3.22 7.58 -14.65
N PHE A 98 2.87 8.04 -13.45
CA PHE A 98 1.70 7.55 -12.70
C PHE A 98 0.39 7.86 -13.43
N ALA A 99 0.22 9.09 -13.94
CA ALA A 99 -0.96 9.47 -14.71
C ALA A 99 -1.11 8.64 -15.99
N LYS A 100 -0.02 8.39 -16.71
CA LYS A 100 -0.01 7.54 -17.90
C LYS A 100 -0.37 6.10 -17.58
N LEU A 101 0.16 5.55 -16.48
CA LEU A 101 -0.18 4.22 -16.00
C LEU A 101 -1.69 4.12 -15.75
N LEU A 102 -2.24 4.94 -14.86
CA LEU A 102 -3.66 4.87 -14.49
C LEU A 102 -4.58 5.11 -15.68
N SER A 103 -4.24 6.06 -16.54
CA SER A 103 -4.95 6.29 -17.81
C SER A 103 -4.99 5.02 -18.66
N SER A 104 -3.87 4.31 -18.80
CA SER A 104 -3.81 3.05 -19.57
C SER A 104 -4.55 1.88 -18.93
N LYS A 105 -4.82 1.94 -17.62
CA LYS A 105 -5.58 0.94 -16.86
C LYS A 105 -7.07 1.28 -16.76
N GLY A 106 -7.50 2.40 -17.36
CA GLY A 106 -8.89 2.86 -17.34
C GLY A 106 -9.33 3.40 -15.98
N ILE A 107 -8.38 3.90 -15.16
CA ILE A 107 -8.65 4.45 -13.84
C ILE A 107 -8.75 5.98 -13.96
N SER A 108 -9.90 6.54 -13.57
CA SER A 108 -10.14 7.98 -13.45
C SER A 108 -9.75 8.50 -12.07
N ARG A 109 -9.66 9.82 -11.92
CA ARG A 109 -9.25 10.44 -10.64
C ARG A 109 -10.23 10.18 -9.48
N ASP A 110 -11.51 10.07 -9.81
CA ASP A 110 -12.59 9.95 -8.83
C ASP A 110 -13.11 8.51 -8.67
N ASP A 111 -12.46 7.54 -9.32
CA ASP A 111 -12.82 6.13 -9.19
C ASP A 111 -12.44 5.61 -7.79
N THR A 112 -13.28 4.74 -7.25
CA THR A 112 -12.89 3.88 -6.13
C THR A 112 -11.99 2.76 -6.65
N VAL A 113 -10.80 2.62 -6.08
CA VAL A 113 -9.84 1.58 -6.44
C VAL A 113 -9.75 0.55 -5.33
N VAL A 114 -10.13 -0.70 -5.61
CA VAL A 114 -9.96 -1.83 -4.70
C VAL A 114 -8.77 -2.67 -5.13
N ILE A 115 -7.72 -2.70 -4.31
CA ILE A 115 -6.49 -3.45 -4.59
C ILE A 115 -6.48 -4.76 -3.79
N TYR A 116 -6.04 -5.84 -4.43
CA TYR A 116 -5.81 -7.12 -3.79
C TYR A 116 -4.56 -7.79 -4.36
N GLY A 117 -4.02 -8.79 -3.66
CA GLY A 117 -2.91 -9.59 -4.15
C GLY A 117 -2.60 -10.79 -3.28
N ASP A 118 -1.54 -11.50 -3.64
CA ASP A 118 -0.98 -12.62 -2.89
C ASP A 118 -0.33 -12.20 -1.56
N LYS A 119 0.11 -13.21 -0.78
CA LYS A 119 0.89 -13.03 0.46
C LYS A 119 0.22 -12.11 1.48
N ASN A 120 -1.09 -12.27 1.71
CA ASN A 120 -1.84 -11.41 2.62
C ASN A 120 -1.73 -9.91 2.27
N ASN A 121 -1.80 -9.56 0.97
CA ASN A 121 -1.79 -8.20 0.45
C ASN A 121 -0.50 -7.41 0.66
N TRP A 122 0.69 -8.03 0.73
CA TRP A 122 1.96 -7.26 0.79
C TRP A 122 2.05 -6.23 -0.34
N TRP A 123 1.98 -6.68 -1.58
CA TRP A 123 2.15 -5.83 -2.75
C TRP A 123 0.91 -4.98 -3.06
N ALA A 124 -0.28 -5.46 -2.69
CA ALA A 124 -1.49 -4.65 -2.72
C ALA A 124 -1.42 -3.44 -1.77
N ALA A 125 -0.94 -3.63 -0.53
CA ALA A 125 -0.74 -2.54 0.42
C ALA A 125 0.38 -1.58 -0.03
N TYR A 126 1.44 -2.10 -0.66
CA TYR A 126 2.47 -1.28 -1.29
C TYR A 126 1.90 -0.43 -2.43
N ALA A 127 1.12 -1.02 -3.33
CA ALA A 127 0.48 -0.28 -4.42
C ALA A 127 -0.47 0.80 -3.88
N LEU A 128 -1.27 0.48 -2.85
CA LEU A 128 -2.12 1.47 -2.16
C LEU A 128 -1.29 2.62 -1.57
N TRP A 129 -0.17 2.32 -0.93
CA TRP A 129 0.73 3.35 -0.40
C TRP A 129 1.29 4.24 -1.53
N VAL A 130 1.69 3.67 -2.67
CA VAL A 130 2.12 4.45 -3.85
C VAL A 130 0.99 5.33 -4.38
N PHE A 131 -0.24 4.81 -4.51
CA PHE A 131 -1.40 5.63 -4.90
C PHE A 131 -1.65 6.79 -3.94
N SER A 132 -1.39 6.58 -2.64
CA SER A 132 -1.51 7.60 -1.60
C SER A 132 -0.46 8.71 -1.74
N LEU A 133 0.76 8.42 -2.24
CA LEU A 133 1.77 9.44 -2.56
C LEU A 133 1.32 10.42 -3.66
N PHE A 134 0.49 9.94 -4.57
CA PHE A 134 -0.15 10.75 -5.63
C PHE A 134 -1.56 11.21 -5.24
N GLY A 135 -1.92 11.04 -3.96
CA GLY A 135 -3.15 11.55 -3.36
C GLY A 135 -4.43 11.00 -3.99
N HIS A 136 -4.45 9.79 -4.57
CA HIS A 136 -5.70 9.18 -5.01
C HIS A 136 -6.59 8.92 -3.78
N GLU A 137 -7.79 9.49 -3.73
CA GLU A 137 -8.52 9.66 -2.47
C GLU A 137 -9.12 8.33 -1.97
N ASP A 138 -9.85 7.62 -2.83
CA ASP A 138 -10.59 6.41 -2.47
C ASP A 138 -9.90 5.13 -2.97
N VAL A 139 -8.85 4.74 -2.25
CA VAL A 139 -8.17 3.45 -2.42
C VAL A 139 -8.42 2.57 -1.20
N ARG A 140 -8.81 1.32 -1.45
CA ARG A 140 -9.20 0.32 -0.45
C ARG A 140 -8.46 -1.00 -0.70
N LEU A 141 -8.30 -1.83 0.33
CA LEU A 141 -7.84 -3.21 0.17
C LEU A 141 -8.99 -4.21 0.26
N LEU A 142 -8.94 -5.27 -0.53
CA LEU A 142 -9.77 -6.46 -0.32
C LEU A 142 -9.23 -7.23 0.90
N ASP A 143 -9.98 -7.26 1.99
CA ASP A 143 -9.56 -7.93 3.24
C ASP A 143 -9.35 -9.43 3.01
N GLY A 144 -8.12 -9.90 3.22
CA GLY A 144 -7.67 -11.27 2.96
C GLY A 144 -7.12 -11.53 1.56
N GLY A 145 -7.24 -10.56 0.66
CA GLY A 145 -6.58 -10.58 -0.65
C GLY A 145 -6.98 -11.75 -1.54
N ARG A 146 -6.04 -12.14 -2.41
CA ARG A 146 -6.22 -13.22 -3.39
C ARG A 146 -6.50 -14.56 -2.71
N ASP A 147 -5.73 -14.88 -1.68
CA ASP A 147 -5.78 -16.19 -1.01
C ASP A 147 -7.15 -16.45 -0.38
N LYS A 148 -7.73 -15.45 0.30
CA LYS A 148 -9.06 -15.56 0.90
C LYS A 148 -10.17 -15.66 -0.16
N TRP A 149 -10.09 -14.88 -1.24
CA TRP A 149 -11.05 -14.98 -2.35
C TRP A 149 -11.08 -16.39 -2.96
N ILE A 150 -9.91 -17.00 -3.16
CA ILE A 150 -9.80 -18.40 -3.63
C ILE A 150 -10.38 -19.37 -2.59
N ALA A 151 -10.02 -19.21 -1.31
CA ALA A 151 -10.47 -20.09 -0.23
C ALA A 151 -12.00 -20.07 -0.05
N GLU A 152 -12.64 -18.93 -0.32
CA GLU A 152 -14.09 -18.76 -0.30
C GLU A 152 -14.79 -19.29 -1.57
N GLY A 153 -14.04 -19.80 -2.55
CA GLY A 153 -14.58 -20.39 -3.78
C GLY A 153 -15.22 -19.38 -4.72
N ARG A 154 -14.81 -18.12 -4.64
CA ARG A 154 -15.38 -17.03 -5.45
C ARG A 154 -14.88 -17.07 -6.90
N PRO A 155 -15.60 -16.44 -7.84
CA PRO A 155 -15.29 -16.52 -9.27
C PRO A 155 -13.89 -16.00 -9.63
N PHE A 156 -13.25 -16.68 -10.57
CA PHE A 156 -11.96 -16.33 -11.16
C PHE A 156 -12.07 -16.46 -12.69
N THR A 157 -11.35 -15.63 -13.43
CA THR A 157 -11.26 -15.69 -14.90
C THR A 157 -9.84 -15.51 -15.38
N THR A 158 -9.55 -15.97 -16.59
CA THR A 158 -8.31 -15.64 -17.33
C THR A 158 -8.57 -14.67 -18.48
N ASP A 159 -9.83 -14.25 -18.66
CA ASP A 159 -10.23 -13.30 -19.69
C ASP A 159 -9.66 -11.92 -19.40
N LYS A 160 -8.98 -11.32 -20.38
CA LYS A 160 -8.47 -9.96 -20.23
C LYS A 160 -9.63 -8.95 -20.23
N PRO A 161 -9.68 -8.01 -19.28
CA PRO A 161 -10.70 -6.96 -19.31
C PRO A 161 -10.52 -6.08 -20.55
N VAL A 162 -11.63 -5.56 -21.07
CA VAL A 162 -11.62 -4.50 -22.08
C VAL A 162 -11.44 -3.19 -21.34
N ILE A 163 -10.27 -2.55 -21.54
CA ILE A 163 -9.91 -1.30 -20.87
C ILE A 163 -10.11 -0.15 -21.84
N GLU A 164 -10.94 0.81 -21.46
CA GLU A 164 -11.03 2.10 -22.14
C GLU A 164 -10.11 3.09 -21.42
N PRO A 165 -9.07 3.64 -22.08
CA PRO A 165 -8.18 4.58 -21.42
C PRO A 165 -8.89 5.84 -20.96
N THR A 166 -8.54 6.30 -19.76
CA THR A 166 -9.07 7.52 -19.14
C THR A 166 -8.10 8.69 -19.28
N ALA A 167 -8.45 9.85 -18.73
CA ALA A 167 -7.59 11.04 -18.67
C ALA A 167 -7.22 11.34 -17.21
N TYR A 168 -6.34 10.53 -16.62
CA TYR A 168 -5.86 10.76 -15.26
C TYR A 168 -4.93 11.98 -15.21
N PRO A 169 -5.09 12.92 -14.26
CA PRO A 169 -4.25 14.11 -14.19
C PRO A 169 -2.84 13.79 -13.69
N ALA A 170 -1.83 14.39 -14.30
CA ALA A 170 -0.50 14.42 -13.72
C ALA A 170 -0.51 15.30 -12.46
N VAL A 171 -0.10 14.72 -11.33
CA VAL A 171 -0.04 15.40 -10.03
C VAL A 171 1.39 15.37 -9.52
N GLU A 172 1.81 16.45 -8.85
CA GLU A 172 3.11 16.48 -8.17
C GLU A 172 3.07 15.55 -6.95
N ARG A 173 4.05 14.65 -6.85
CA ARG A 173 4.17 13.68 -5.75
C ARG A 173 4.67 14.39 -4.50
N ASP A 174 3.97 14.25 -3.38
CA ASP A 174 4.41 14.77 -2.07
C ASP A 174 4.84 13.63 -1.15
N ASP A 175 6.15 13.37 -1.15
CA ASP A 175 6.74 12.31 -0.34
C ASP A 175 6.85 12.71 1.15
N SER A 176 6.76 13.99 1.50
CA SER A 176 7.11 14.51 2.83
C SER A 176 6.19 14.01 3.96
N VAL A 177 4.97 13.59 3.61
CA VAL A 177 3.92 13.20 4.56
C VAL A 177 3.95 11.70 4.86
N LEU A 178 4.14 10.86 3.85
CA LEU A 178 3.97 9.40 3.96
C LEU A 178 5.26 8.61 3.78
N ARG A 179 6.35 9.25 3.34
CA ARG A 179 7.64 8.61 3.06
C ARG A 179 8.73 9.20 3.95
N ALA A 180 9.63 8.35 4.42
CA ALA A 180 10.85 8.77 5.10
C ALA A 180 12.06 8.34 4.27
N TYR A 181 13.06 9.21 4.13
CA TYR A 181 14.35 8.86 3.54
C TYR A 181 15.37 8.52 4.62
N LYS A 182 16.53 7.97 4.22
CA LYS A 182 17.61 7.60 5.15
C LYS A 182 17.99 8.72 6.13
N ASP A 183 18.08 9.96 5.66
CA ASP A 183 18.47 11.10 6.50
C ASP A 183 17.37 11.47 7.50
N ASP A 184 16.10 11.29 7.14
CA ASP A 184 14.97 11.42 8.07
C ASP A 184 15.06 10.37 9.17
N VAL A 185 15.37 9.12 8.81
CA VAL A 185 15.49 8.01 9.77
C VAL A 185 16.69 8.21 10.70
N LEU A 186 17.82 8.72 10.20
CA LEU A 186 18.97 9.11 11.02
C LEU A 186 18.60 10.21 12.03
N ALA A 187 17.76 11.18 11.63
CA ALA A 187 17.25 12.21 12.54
C ALA A 187 16.17 11.68 13.50
N HIS A 188 15.53 10.55 13.16
CA HIS A 188 14.43 9.94 13.92
C HIS A 188 14.88 8.98 15.02
N LEU A 189 16.16 8.58 15.06
CA LEU A 189 16.67 7.62 16.05
C LEU A 189 16.29 8.01 17.49
N GLY A 190 15.79 7.03 18.25
CA GLY A 190 15.25 7.22 19.60
C GLY A 190 13.74 7.51 19.66
N ASN A 191 13.10 7.78 18.52
CA ASN A 191 11.64 7.85 18.40
C ASN A 191 11.08 6.52 17.89
N PRO A 192 9.75 6.31 17.90
CA PRO A 192 9.13 5.07 17.44
C PRO A 192 9.54 4.68 16.01
N LEU A 193 10.24 3.56 15.92
CA LEU A 193 10.74 2.96 14.70
C LEU A 193 10.41 1.47 14.74
N ILE A 194 9.67 0.97 13.75
CA ILE A 194 9.12 -0.38 13.74
C ILE A 194 9.81 -1.19 12.63
N ASP A 195 10.57 -2.21 13.03
CA ASP A 195 11.13 -3.21 12.13
C ASP A 195 10.16 -4.37 11.99
N VAL A 196 9.65 -4.58 10.78
CA VAL A 196 8.59 -5.57 10.52
C VAL A 196 9.11 -6.87 9.93
N ARG A 197 10.43 -7.04 9.86
CA ARG A 197 11.09 -8.25 9.34
C ARG A 197 10.99 -9.42 10.32
N SER A 198 11.49 -10.59 9.91
CA SER A 198 11.52 -11.75 10.80
C SER A 198 12.45 -11.52 12.01
N PRO A 199 12.26 -12.25 13.12
CA PRO A 199 13.17 -12.18 14.27
C PRO A 199 14.64 -12.44 13.91
N GLU A 200 14.91 -13.33 12.96
CA GLU A 200 16.26 -13.67 12.48
C GLU A 200 16.88 -12.54 11.63
N GLU A 201 16.07 -11.85 10.82
CA GLU A 201 16.50 -10.65 10.09
C GLU A 201 16.81 -9.50 11.06
N TYR A 202 16.00 -9.33 12.10
CA TYR A 202 16.15 -8.30 13.12
C TYR A 202 17.38 -8.55 14.01
N SER A 203 17.57 -9.79 14.49
CA SER A 203 18.71 -10.15 15.35
C SER A 203 20.05 -10.06 14.62
N GLY A 204 20.03 -10.07 13.30
CA GLY A 204 21.22 -10.09 12.45
C GLY A 204 21.77 -11.49 12.22
N GLU A 205 21.00 -12.53 12.53
CA GLU A 205 21.30 -13.91 12.12
C GLU A 205 21.22 -14.06 10.59
N ARG A 206 20.37 -13.26 9.93
CA ARG A 206 20.21 -13.24 8.46
C ARG A 206 20.06 -11.81 7.94
N THR A 207 20.34 -11.61 6.65
CA THR A 207 20.12 -10.33 5.94
C THR A 207 18.87 -10.34 5.06
N SER A 208 18.23 -11.50 4.90
CA SER A 208 17.02 -11.71 4.13
C SER A 208 16.06 -12.67 4.85
N ALA A 209 14.79 -12.63 4.46
CA ALA A 209 13.75 -13.46 5.04
C ALA A 209 14.08 -14.97 4.91
N PRO A 210 13.60 -15.84 5.83
CA PRO A 210 14.11 -17.20 5.93
C PRO A 210 14.02 -18.06 4.66
N ALA A 211 13.05 -17.76 3.79
CA ALA A 211 12.78 -18.46 2.53
C ALA A 211 13.47 -17.85 1.28
N TYR A 212 14.24 -16.76 1.42
CA TYR A 212 14.86 -16.04 0.29
C TYR A 212 16.40 -16.16 0.32
N PRO A 213 17.09 -16.05 -0.83
CA PRO A 213 18.55 -16.01 -0.88
C PRO A 213 19.15 -14.90 -0.02
N GLU A 214 20.34 -15.12 0.56
CA GLU A 214 21.08 -14.13 1.35
C GLU A 214 21.76 -13.07 0.46
N GLU A 215 20.98 -12.37 -0.34
CA GLU A 215 21.45 -11.34 -1.25
C GLU A 215 20.65 -10.06 -1.00
N GLY A 216 21.32 -8.99 -0.53
CA GLY A 216 20.66 -7.69 -0.40
C GLY A 216 21.39 -6.63 0.42
N ALA A 217 22.07 -7.00 1.51
CA ALA A 217 22.76 -6.06 2.39
C ALA A 217 24.13 -6.58 2.84
N LEU A 218 25.10 -5.68 3.01
CA LEU A 218 26.47 -6.03 3.44
C LEU A 218 26.61 -6.24 4.95
N ARG A 219 25.61 -5.79 5.74
CA ARG A 219 25.57 -5.93 7.20
C ARG A 219 24.19 -6.41 7.64
N ALA A 220 24.19 -7.25 8.67
CA ALA A 220 22.99 -7.77 9.33
C ALA A 220 22.78 -7.08 10.68
N GLY A 221 21.53 -7.10 11.17
CA GLY A 221 21.10 -6.41 12.39
C GLY A 221 19.84 -5.59 12.13
N HIS A 222 19.60 -4.58 12.97
CA HIS A 222 18.50 -3.62 12.86
C HIS A 222 18.99 -2.20 13.14
N ILE A 223 18.13 -1.21 12.86
CA ILE A 223 18.40 0.20 13.13
C ILE A 223 18.31 0.42 14.65
N PRO A 224 19.26 1.13 15.31
CA PRO A 224 19.19 1.36 16.74
C PRO A 224 17.84 1.97 17.17
N SER A 225 17.37 1.58 18.35
CA SER A 225 16.06 1.89 18.92
C SER A 225 14.85 1.31 18.20
N ALA A 226 15.01 0.57 17.10
CA ALA A 226 13.88 -0.06 16.42
C ALA A 226 13.27 -1.16 17.28
N GLN A 227 11.95 -1.28 17.27
CA GLN A 227 11.23 -2.37 17.91
C GLN A 227 10.85 -3.43 16.87
N SER A 228 11.03 -4.71 17.20
CA SER A 228 10.66 -5.82 16.32
C SER A 228 9.17 -6.16 16.43
N VAL A 229 8.41 -5.84 15.38
CA VAL A 229 7.00 -6.23 15.24
C VAL A 229 6.80 -6.87 13.87
N PRO A 230 7.06 -8.19 13.72
CA PRO A 230 6.91 -8.87 12.45
C PRO A 230 5.52 -8.63 11.85
N TRP A 231 5.46 -8.20 10.58
CA TRP A 231 4.23 -7.75 9.90
C TRP A 231 3.07 -8.77 10.03
N ALA A 232 3.40 -10.07 9.99
CA ALA A 232 2.45 -11.17 10.05
C ALA A 232 1.64 -11.21 11.36
N LYS A 233 2.11 -10.55 12.42
CA LYS A 233 1.35 -10.43 13.68
C LYS A 233 0.01 -9.71 13.49
N ALA A 234 -0.11 -8.83 12.49
CA ALA A 234 -1.33 -8.09 12.19
C ALA A 234 -2.34 -8.87 11.29
N VAL A 235 -1.97 -10.08 10.86
CA VAL A 235 -2.79 -10.94 10.00
C VAL A 235 -3.59 -11.93 10.84
N ALA A 236 -4.88 -12.06 10.55
CA ALA A 236 -5.79 -13.01 11.17
C ALA A 236 -5.68 -14.40 10.53
N GLU A 237 -6.28 -15.42 11.16
CA GLU A 237 -6.22 -16.81 10.67
C GLU A 237 -6.84 -17.00 9.29
N ASP A 238 -7.83 -16.18 8.94
CA ASP A 238 -8.49 -16.17 7.62
C ASP A 238 -7.69 -15.42 6.54
N GLY A 239 -6.49 -14.92 6.89
CA GLY A 239 -5.61 -14.17 6.02
C GLY A 239 -5.92 -12.68 5.91
N GLY A 240 -7.02 -12.20 6.49
CA GLY A 240 -7.36 -10.77 6.56
C GLY A 240 -6.64 -10.04 7.69
N PHE A 241 -7.01 -8.79 7.92
CA PHE A 241 -6.51 -8.02 9.07
C PHE A 241 -7.18 -8.46 10.38
N LYS A 242 -6.39 -8.48 11.46
CA LYS A 242 -6.87 -8.68 12.83
C LYS A 242 -7.83 -7.58 13.28
N SER A 243 -8.66 -7.90 14.28
CA SER A 243 -9.58 -6.93 14.87
C SER A 243 -8.85 -5.73 15.48
N ARG A 244 -9.56 -4.61 15.62
CA ARG A 244 -9.01 -3.39 16.24
C ARG A 244 -8.38 -3.66 17.62
N GLU A 245 -9.07 -4.44 18.47
CA GLU A 245 -8.60 -4.79 19.81
C GLU A 245 -7.27 -5.56 19.77
N GLU A 246 -7.14 -6.56 18.91
CA GLU A 246 -5.90 -7.33 18.76
C GLU A 246 -4.76 -6.45 18.22
N LEU A 247 -5.06 -5.55 17.29
CA LEU A 247 -4.07 -4.61 16.75
C LEU A 247 -3.60 -3.62 17.82
N ASP A 248 -4.51 -3.06 18.63
CA ASP A 248 -4.12 -2.21 19.76
C ASP A 248 -3.22 -2.96 20.75
N ALA A 249 -3.53 -4.23 21.06
CA ALA A 249 -2.67 -5.07 21.91
C ALA A 249 -1.26 -5.29 21.32
N ILE A 250 -1.14 -5.41 19.99
CA ILE A 250 0.16 -5.57 19.33
C ILE A 250 0.97 -4.28 19.35
N TYR A 251 0.37 -3.16 18.95
CA TYR A 251 1.10 -1.94 18.65
C TYR A 251 1.14 -0.96 19.84
N ARG A 252 0.04 -0.79 20.58
CA ARG A 252 -0.01 0.11 21.74
C ARG A 252 0.55 -0.57 22.98
N ASP A 253 0.04 -1.75 23.31
CA ASP A 253 0.49 -2.45 24.52
C ASP A 253 1.85 -3.14 24.30
N GLY A 254 2.01 -3.79 23.14
CA GLY A 254 3.23 -4.53 22.81
C GLY A 254 4.41 -3.65 22.42
N ALA A 255 4.21 -2.68 21.51
CA ALA A 255 5.26 -1.79 21.04
C ALA A 255 5.26 -0.39 21.71
N GLY A 256 4.34 -0.14 22.65
CA GLY A 256 4.32 1.10 23.42
C GLY A 256 3.92 2.34 22.61
N LEU A 257 3.32 2.18 21.42
CA LEU A 257 2.93 3.29 20.55
C LEU A 257 1.76 4.10 21.14
N LYS A 258 1.84 5.42 21.02
CA LYS A 258 0.88 6.37 21.58
C LYS A 258 0.37 7.34 20.53
N ASP A 259 -0.83 7.88 20.76
CA ASP A 259 -1.38 8.90 19.88
C ASP A 259 -0.47 10.14 19.87
N GLY A 260 -0.24 10.69 18.68
CA GLY A 260 0.69 11.80 18.46
C GLY A 260 2.16 11.40 18.29
N ASP A 261 2.49 10.11 18.41
CA ASP A 261 3.81 9.61 18.03
C ASP A 261 4.06 9.81 16.54
N LYS A 262 5.32 10.12 16.21
CA LYS A 262 5.83 10.08 14.84
C LYS A 262 6.43 8.71 14.61
N ILE A 263 5.83 7.93 13.73
CA ILE A 263 6.17 6.51 13.56
C ILE A 263 6.81 6.32 12.19
N VAL A 264 7.93 5.61 12.16
CA VAL A 264 8.53 5.13 10.91
C VAL A 264 8.48 3.59 10.90
N ALA A 265 7.96 3.01 9.83
CA ALA A 265 8.00 1.56 9.60
C ALA A 265 9.00 1.23 8.49
N TYR A 266 9.74 0.13 8.62
CA TYR A 266 10.67 -0.33 7.59
C TYR A 266 10.78 -1.86 7.56
N CYS A 267 11.21 -2.40 6.41
CA CYS A 267 11.49 -3.82 6.22
C CYS A 267 12.79 -4.02 5.42
N ARG A 268 12.76 -4.76 4.30
CA ARG A 268 13.88 -4.97 3.38
C ARG A 268 13.83 -4.03 2.17
N ILE A 269 12.67 -3.89 1.51
CA ILE A 269 12.48 -3.04 0.31
C ILE A 269 11.17 -2.22 0.33
N GLY A 270 10.54 -2.03 1.49
CA GLY A 270 9.33 -1.21 1.65
C GLY A 270 7.98 -1.94 1.49
N GLU A 271 7.99 -3.20 1.06
CA GLU A 271 6.83 -4.02 0.70
C GLU A 271 6.06 -4.59 1.90
N ARG A 272 6.78 -5.03 2.93
CA ARG A 272 6.17 -5.52 4.18
C ARG A 272 5.83 -4.37 5.14
N SER A 273 6.59 -3.29 5.06
CA SER A 273 6.36 -2.09 5.88
C SER A 273 5.20 -1.25 5.37
N SER A 274 4.83 -1.29 4.09
CA SER A 274 3.60 -0.68 3.59
C SER A 274 2.34 -1.33 4.19
N HIS A 275 2.34 -2.65 4.38
CA HIS A 275 1.26 -3.36 5.09
C HIS A 275 1.13 -2.85 6.53
N THR A 276 2.24 -2.72 7.26
CA THR A 276 2.21 -2.19 8.64
C THR A 276 1.87 -0.70 8.66
N TRP A 277 2.34 0.09 7.70
CA TRP A 277 1.94 1.48 7.53
C TRP A 277 0.42 1.60 7.37
N PHE A 278 -0.20 0.74 6.53
CA PHE A 278 -1.66 0.73 6.35
C PHE A 278 -2.39 0.43 7.66
N VAL A 279 -1.93 -0.57 8.41
CA VAL A 279 -2.49 -0.93 9.72
C VAL A 279 -2.41 0.25 10.70
N LEU A 280 -1.23 0.85 10.86
CA LEU A 280 -1.02 1.95 11.79
C LEU A 280 -1.83 3.19 11.38
N LYS A 281 -1.78 3.57 10.10
CA LYS A 281 -2.41 4.78 9.58
C LYS A 281 -3.93 4.68 9.55
N HIS A 282 -4.47 3.64 8.92
CA HIS A 282 -5.90 3.55 8.59
C HIS A 282 -6.71 2.70 9.56
N LEU A 283 -6.15 1.62 10.11
CA LEU A 283 -6.90 0.75 11.01
C LEU A 283 -6.84 1.24 12.46
N LEU A 284 -5.67 1.72 12.89
CA LEU A 284 -5.44 2.24 14.24
C LEU A 284 -5.56 3.76 14.37
N GLY A 285 -5.42 4.50 13.28
CA GLY A 285 -5.62 5.95 13.24
C GLY A 285 -4.44 6.77 13.74
N PHE A 286 -3.21 6.30 13.62
CA PHE A 286 -2.02 7.11 13.91
C PHE A 286 -1.82 8.17 12.82
N ASP A 287 -1.67 9.44 13.21
CA ASP A 287 -1.63 10.55 12.25
C ASP A 287 -0.32 10.66 11.46
N ASP A 288 0.83 10.52 12.12
CA ASP A 288 2.17 10.71 11.52
C ASP A 288 2.89 9.36 11.39
N VAL A 289 2.56 8.63 10.32
CA VAL A 289 3.17 7.33 9.99
C VAL A 289 3.82 7.42 8.62
N ARG A 290 5.13 7.20 8.56
CA ARG A 290 5.92 7.21 7.33
C ARG A 290 6.51 5.83 7.04
N ASN A 291 6.51 5.44 5.77
CA ASN A 291 7.20 4.24 5.31
C ASN A 291 8.62 4.61 4.86
N TYR A 292 9.63 3.93 5.41
CA TYR A 292 11.01 4.03 4.94
C TYR A 292 11.28 2.93 3.91
N ASP A 293 11.05 3.23 2.64
CA ASP A 293 11.14 2.27 1.53
C ASP A 293 12.57 1.86 1.16
N GLY A 294 13.55 2.74 1.41
CA GLY A 294 14.97 2.40 1.29
C GLY A 294 15.32 1.17 2.14
N SER A 295 14.74 1.11 3.35
CA SER A 295 14.68 -0.07 4.22
C SER A 295 16.06 -0.72 4.44
N TRP A 296 16.11 -1.99 4.83
CA TRP A 296 17.37 -2.65 5.19
C TRP A 296 18.35 -2.81 4.02
N THR A 297 17.87 -2.90 2.78
CA THR A 297 18.77 -2.95 1.60
C THR A 297 19.58 -1.67 1.43
N GLU A 298 19.00 -0.51 1.71
CA GLU A 298 19.76 0.75 1.76
C GLU A 298 20.59 0.84 3.04
N TRP A 299 19.97 0.70 4.21
CA TRP A 299 20.62 0.91 5.50
C TRP A 299 21.79 -0.06 5.74
N GLY A 300 21.56 -1.36 5.56
CA GLY A 300 22.56 -2.41 5.73
C GLY A 300 23.69 -2.39 4.69
N SER A 301 23.59 -1.54 3.66
CA SER A 301 24.62 -1.31 2.65
C SER A 301 25.29 0.06 2.77
N ALA A 302 24.74 0.97 3.57
CA ALA A 302 25.25 2.32 3.73
C ALA A 302 26.54 2.34 4.57
N VAL A 303 27.50 3.17 4.15
CA VAL A 303 28.77 3.32 4.86
C VAL A 303 28.55 4.12 6.15
N ARG A 304 28.97 3.54 7.29
CA ARG A 304 29.03 4.21 8.60
C ARG A 304 27.68 4.65 9.19
N VAL A 305 26.57 4.03 8.80
CA VAL A 305 25.31 4.13 9.57
C VAL A 305 25.36 3.23 10.81
N PRO A 306 24.66 3.57 11.90
CA PRO A 306 24.67 2.75 13.10
C PRO A 306 23.78 1.51 12.94
N ILE A 307 24.22 0.39 13.50
CA ILE A 307 23.54 -0.91 13.44
C ILE A 307 23.67 -1.58 14.82
N VAL A 308 22.58 -2.18 15.28
CA VAL A 308 22.52 -3.04 16.48
C VAL A 308 22.24 -4.47 16.04
N SER A 309 22.79 -5.45 16.76
CA SER A 309 22.48 -6.88 16.60
C SER A 309 21.95 -7.46 17.90
N GLY A 310 21.29 -8.62 17.81
CA GLY A 310 20.57 -9.23 18.93
C GLY A 310 19.09 -8.83 18.98
N SER A 311 18.39 -9.30 20.01
CA SER A 311 16.93 -9.13 20.16
C SER A 311 16.51 -7.83 20.85
N GLU A 312 17.45 -7.09 21.44
CA GLU A 312 17.17 -5.83 22.14
C GLU A 312 17.23 -4.65 21.15
N PRO A 313 16.36 -3.62 21.29
CA PRO A 313 16.38 -2.43 20.42
C PRO A 313 17.71 -1.67 20.37
N GLY A 314 18.50 -1.77 21.44
CA GLY A 314 19.77 -1.05 21.59
C GLY A 314 19.60 0.45 21.84
N GLU A 315 20.72 1.09 22.19
CA GLU A 315 20.77 2.52 22.49
C GLU A 315 21.11 3.35 21.24
N VAL A 316 20.61 4.58 21.20
CA VAL A 316 21.01 5.54 20.16
C VAL A 316 22.48 5.93 20.39
N PRO A 317 23.37 5.79 19.38
CA PRO A 317 24.77 6.13 19.54
C PRO A 317 24.94 7.61 19.92
N SER A 318 25.82 7.89 20.87
CA SER A 318 26.30 9.26 21.09
C SER A 318 27.09 9.73 19.86
N ARG A 319 26.80 10.95 19.39
CA ARG A 319 27.52 11.58 18.28
C ARG A 319 28.97 11.87 18.64
#